data_AF-A0A7C7L3W3-F1
#
_entry.id   AF-A0A7C7L3W3-F1
#
_cell.length_a   1.000
_cell.length_b   1.000
_cell.length_c   1.000
_cell.angle_alpha   90.00
_cell.angle_beta   90.00
_cell.angle_gamma   90.00
#
_symmetry.space_group_name_H-M   'P 1'
#
loop_
_entity.id
_entity.type
_entity.pdbx_description
1 polymer ?
#
loop_
_entity_poly.entity_id
_entity_poly.type
_entity_poly.pdbx_seq_one_letter_code
_entity_poly.pdbx_strand_id
1 'polypeptide(L)'
;KIAKSNFNLLSATNISLVIGPFDNMLHEELNNLDYLDFVFFDGNHNLKPTLDYFEQCLNKVHEKSVFVFDDIHWSKNMEMAWNTIKTHPQITISIDLFEMGLVFFNKEHKKQDLVLLY
;
A
#
# COMPACT_ATOMS: atom_id res chain seq x y z
N LYS A 1 -9.68 14.78 -14.57
CA LYS A 1 -10.58 14.76 -15.77
C LYS A 1 -10.37 13.51 -16.62
N ILE A 2 -9.13 13.10 -16.92
CA ILE A 2 -8.84 11.89 -17.74
C ILE A 2 -9.32 10.59 -17.08
N ALA A 3 -8.99 10.34 -15.80
CA ALA A 3 -9.39 9.11 -15.09
C ALA A 3 -10.92 8.87 -15.14
N LYS A 4 -11.72 9.89 -14.78
CA LYS A 4 -13.19 9.81 -14.83
C LYS A 4 -13.71 9.52 -16.24
N SER A 5 -13.11 10.10 -17.28
CA SER A 5 -13.47 9.79 -18.67
C SER A 5 -13.20 8.33 -19.03
N ASN A 6 -12.06 7.78 -18.60
CA ASN A 6 -11.74 6.37 -18.82
C ASN A 6 -12.71 5.43 -18.08
N PHE A 7 -13.09 5.74 -16.84
CA PHE A 7 -14.10 4.96 -16.12
C PHE A 7 -15.44 4.92 -16.87
N ASN A 8 -15.88 6.08 -17.39
CA ASN A 8 -17.09 6.16 -18.19
C ASN A 8 -16.99 5.34 -19.49
N LEU A 9 -15.85 5.42 -20.19
CA LEU A 9 -15.60 4.66 -21.42
C LEU A 9 -15.71 3.14 -21.16
N LEU A 10 -15.17 2.69 -20.04
CA LEU A 10 -15.17 1.28 -19.64
C LEU A 10 -16.48 0.83 -18.97
N SER A 11 -17.45 1.75 -18.79
CA SER A 11 -18.68 1.50 -18.01
C SER A 11 -18.40 0.95 -16.61
N ALA A 12 -17.29 1.36 -16.00
CA ALA A 12 -16.90 0.92 -14.67
C ALA A 12 -17.65 1.74 -13.62
N THR A 13 -18.61 1.10 -12.94
CA THR A 13 -19.56 1.78 -12.03
C THR A 13 -19.20 1.66 -10.55
N ASN A 14 -18.39 0.68 -10.18
CA ASN A 14 -17.98 0.46 -8.78
C ASN A 14 -16.63 1.14 -8.47
N ILE A 15 -16.52 2.44 -8.77
CA ILE A 15 -15.30 3.22 -8.57
C ILE A 15 -15.63 4.53 -7.87
N SER A 16 -15.01 4.75 -6.72
CA SER A 16 -15.01 6.04 -6.03
C SER A 16 -13.71 6.78 -6.38
N LEU A 17 -13.84 7.94 -7.05
CA LEU A 17 -12.71 8.79 -7.40
C LEU A 17 -12.62 9.97 -6.43
N VAL A 18 -11.53 10.02 -5.68
CA VAL A 18 -11.23 11.11 -4.74
C VAL A 18 -10.21 12.04 -5.39
N ILE A 19 -10.43 13.35 -5.31
CA ILE A 19 -9.57 14.36 -5.96
C ILE A 19 -8.99 15.28 -4.90
N GLY A 20 -7.69 15.18 -4.68
CA GLY A 20 -6.94 16.07 -3.80
C GLY A 20 -5.60 15.45 -3.41
N PRO A 21 -4.77 16.16 -2.63
CA PRO A 21 -3.53 15.62 -2.08
C PRO A 21 -3.83 14.48 -1.10
N PHE A 22 -2.99 13.44 -1.11
CA PHE A 22 -3.11 12.31 -0.18
C PHE A 22 -3.07 12.76 1.29
N ASP A 23 -2.19 13.70 1.61
CA ASP A 23 -2.01 14.23 2.98
C ASP A 23 -3.30 14.79 3.59
N ASN A 24 -4.25 15.21 2.74
CA ASN A 24 -5.55 15.72 3.19
C ASN A 24 -6.65 14.65 3.04
N MET A 25 -6.66 13.96 1.91
CA MET A 25 -7.80 13.12 1.53
C MET A 25 -7.73 11.71 2.10
N LEU A 26 -6.53 11.13 2.24
CA LEU A 26 -6.40 9.72 2.62
C LEU A 26 -7.02 9.46 4.00
N HIS A 27 -6.73 10.29 4.98
CA HIS A 27 -7.29 10.14 6.32
C HIS A 27 -8.82 10.24 6.33
N GLU A 28 -9.39 11.20 5.61
CA GLU A 28 -10.84 11.39 5.52
C GLU A 28 -11.52 10.18 4.89
N GLU A 29 -10.95 9.64 3.81
CA GLU A 29 -11.52 8.48 3.11
C GLU A 29 -11.40 7.19 3.93
N LEU A 30 -10.28 6.99 4.63
CA LEU A 30 -10.09 5.85 5.52
C LEU A 30 -11.09 5.85 6.69
N ASN A 31 -11.54 7.01 7.14
CA ASN A 31 -12.56 7.10 8.20
C ASN A 31 -13.93 6.55 7.75
N ASN A 32 -14.20 6.52 6.45
CA ASN A 32 -15.43 5.96 5.88
C ASN A 32 -15.35 4.44 5.62
N LEU A 33 -14.20 3.82 5.86
CA LEU A 33 -13.96 2.40 5.64
C LEU A 33 -13.72 1.69 6.97
N ASP A 34 -14.40 0.56 7.19
CA ASP A 34 -14.18 -0.27 8.37
C ASP A 34 -12.83 -0.99 8.30
N TYR A 35 -12.50 -1.52 7.11
CA TYR A 35 -11.29 -2.28 6.87
C TYR A 35 -10.81 -2.15 5.41
N LEU A 36 -9.54 -2.51 5.16
CA LEU A 36 -8.91 -2.51 3.85
C LEU A 36 -8.50 -3.93 3.44
N ASP A 37 -9.17 -4.52 2.46
CA ASP A 37 -8.77 -5.83 1.93
C ASP A 37 -7.49 -5.74 1.08
N PHE A 38 -7.33 -4.66 0.31
CA PHE A 38 -6.21 -4.48 -0.60
C PHE A 38 -5.85 -3.00 -0.74
N VAL A 39 -4.55 -2.68 -0.74
CA VAL A 39 -4.06 -1.33 -0.98
C VAL A 39 -2.84 -1.38 -1.91
N PHE A 40 -2.87 -0.58 -2.97
CA PHE A 40 -1.75 -0.39 -3.89
C PHE A 40 -1.16 1.01 -3.71
N PHE A 41 0.09 1.08 -3.28
CA PHE A 41 0.84 2.31 -3.02
C PHE A 41 1.73 2.61 -4.23
N ASP A 42 1.20 3.41 -5.15
CA ASP A 42 1.88 3.92 -6.36
C ASP A 42 1.65 5.44 -6.42
N GLY A 43 2.36 6.16 -5.55
CA GLY A 43 2.14 7.57 -5.31
C GLY A 43 3.44 8.31 -5.02
N ASN A 44 3.61 8.78 -3.79
CA ASN A 44 4.85 9.45 -3.42
C ASN A 44 5.97 8.44 -3.18
N HIS A 45 6.96 8.36 -4.07
CA HIS A 45 8.16 7.51 -3.89
C HIS A 45 9.22 8.17 -3.00
N ASN A 46 8.82 8.58 -1.81
CA ASN A 46 9.70 9.18 -0.82
C ASN A 46 9.42 8.60 0.58
N LEU A 47 10.44 8.56 1.42
CA LEU A 47 10.44 7.84 2.68
C LEU A 47 9.28 8.26 3.59
N LYS A 48 9.21 9.55 3.95
CA LYS A 48 8.25 10.04 4.92
C LYS A 48 6.78 9.85 4.45
N PRO A 49 6.38 10.32 3.26
CA PRO A 49 5.00 10.12 2.80
C PRO A 49 4.61 8.64 2.70
N THR A 50 5.50 7.77 2.19
CA THR A 50 5.22 6.33 2.08
C THR A 50 4.92 5.71 3.43
N LEU A 51 5.75 6.01 4.45
CA LEU A 51 5.55 5.52 5.80
C LEU A 51 4.28 6.12 6.44
N ASP A 52 4.03 7.41 6.24
CA ASP A 52 2.82 8.07 6.77
C ASP A 52 1.53 7.46 6.19
N TYR A 53 1.51 7.12 4.90
CA TYR A 53 0.37 6.47 4.25
C TYR A 53 0.23 5.02 4.71
N PHE A 54 1.34 4.29 4.81
CA PHE A 54 1.37 2.94 5.35
C PHE A 54 0.76 2.87 6.75
N GLU A 55 1.19 3.72 7.69
CA GLU A 55 0.68 3.75 9.06
C GLU A 55 -0.81 4.10 9.13
N GLN A 56 -1.27 5.04 8.30
CA GLN A 56 -2.70 5.37 8.22
C GLN A 56 -3.52 4.16 7.77
N CYS A 57 -3.11 3.49 6.69
CA CYS A 57 -3.79 2.29 6.19
C CYS A 57 -3.68 1.11 7.17
N LEU A 58 -2.57 1.00 7.91
CA LEU A 58 -2.31 -0.06 8.87
C LEU A 58 -3.36 -0.11 9.99
N ASN A 59 -3.95 1.04 10.35
CA ASN A 59 -5.04 1.11 11.33
C ASN A 59 -6.35 0.44 10.85
N LYS A 60 -6.42 0.04 9.58
CA LYS A 60 -7.61 -0.55 8.94
C LYS A 60 -7.36 -1.97 8.43
N VAL A 61 -6.24 -2.60 8.79
CA VAL A 61 -5.94 -3.97 8.34
C VAL A 61 -6.73 -5.02 9.13
N HIS A 62 -6.97 -6.14 8.46
CA HIS A 62 -7.38 -7.41 9.03
C HIS A 62 -6.44 -8.51 8.54
N GLU A 63 -6.62 -9.74 9.03
CA GLU A 63 -5.69 -10.86 8.75
C GLU A 63 -5.57 -11.25 7.27
N LYS A 64 -6.51 -10.80 6.43
CA LYS A 64 -6.52 -11.07 4.98
C LYS A 64 -6.15 -9.85 4.13
N SER A 65 -5.80 -8.73 4.76
CA SER A 65 -5.34 -7.54 4.05
C SER A 65 -4.05 -7.84 3.28
N VAL A 66 -3.91 -7.23 2.11
CA VAL A 66 -2.67 -7.25 1.32
C VAL A 66 -2.30 -5.84 0.92
N PHE A 67 -1.11 -5.41 1.31
CA PHE A 67 -0.57 -4.12 0.89
C PHE A 67 0.54 -4.36 -0.14
N VAL A 68 0.52 -3.58 -1.21
CA VAL A 68 1.44 -3.68 -2.33
C VAL A 68 2.07 -2.33 -2.58
N PHE A 69 3.39 -2.27 -2.59
CA PHE A 69 4.19 -1.07 -2.78
C PHE A 69 4.90 -1.16 -4.11
N ASP A 70 4.75 -0.12 -4.93
CA ASP A 70 5.49 0.00 -6.18
C ASP A 70 6.86 0.67 -5.95
N ASP A 71 7.81 0.39 -6.84
CA ASP A 71 9.13 1.05 -6.89
C ASP A 71 9.95 0.94 -5.58
N ILE A 72 9.90 -0.22 -4.91
CA ILE A 72 10.55 -0.43 -3.60
C ILE A 72 12.08 -0.23 -3.61
N HIS A 73 12.74 -0.40 -4.76
CA HIS A 73 14.17 -0.20 -4.95
C HIS A 73 14.54 1.05 -5.79
N TRP A 74 13.56 1.90 -6.11
CA TRP A 74 13.76 3.07 -6.98
C TRP A 74 14.80 4.07 -6.46
N SER A 75 14.88 4.23 -5.14
CA SER A 75 15.79 5.17 -4.50
C SER A 75 16.20 4.71 -3.12
N LYS A 76 17.27 5.32 -2.56
CA LYS A 76 17.67 5.10 -1.16
C LYS A 76 16.53 5.35 -0.17
N ASN A 77 15.66 6.31 -0.46
CA ASN A 77 14.52 6.62 0.40
C ASN A 77 13.45 5.52 0.34
N MET A 78 13.20 4.95 -0.84
CA MET A 78 12.28 3.82 -0.99
C MET A 78 12.86 2.54 -0.40
N GLU A 79 14.16 2.31 -0.55
CA GLU A 79 14.86 1.21 0.15
C GLU A 79 14.68 1.30 1.66
N MET A 80 14.85 2.50 2.22
CA MET A 80 14.62 2.74 3.65
C MET A 80 13.16 2.50 4.01
N ALA A 81 12.21 2.99 3.21
CA ALA A 81 10.78 2.81 3.44
C ALA A 81 10.41 1.32 3.45
N TRP A 82 10.84 0.58 2.42
CA TRP A 82 10.60 -0.85 2.29
C TRP A 82 11.19 -1.65 3.45
N ASN A 83 12.43 -1.36 3.84
CA ASN A 83 13.07 -2.00 4.99
C ASN A 83 12.34 -1.70 6.30
N THR A 84 11.85 -0.46 6.50
CA THR A 84 11.03 -0.10 7.66
C THR A 84 9.68 -0.83 7.64
N ILE A 85 9.01 -0.87 6.48
CA ILE A 85 7.72 -1.54 6.31
C ILE A 85 7.86 -3.03 6.63
N LYS A 86 8.68 -3.80 5.92
CA LYS A 86 8.74 -5.26 6.11
C LYS A 86 9.12 -5.69 7.54
N THR A 87 9.89 -4.85 8.25
CA THR A 87 10.27 -5.14 9.63
C THR A 87 9.16 -4.83 10.65
N HIS A 88 8.08 -4.14 10.26
CA HIS A 88 6.98 -3.77 11.14
C HIS A 88 6.36 -5.02 11.85
N PRO A 89 6.06 -4.95 13.15
CA PRO A 89 5.61 -6.12 13.95
C PRO A 89 4.26 -6.70 13.52
N GLN A 90 3.39 -5.92 12.87
CA GLN A 90 2.11 -6.43 12.35
C GLN A 90 2.25 -7.21 11.04
N ILE A 91 3.38 -7.10 10.35
CA ILE A 91 3.62 -7.82 9.11
C ILE A 91 4.18 -9.19 9.42
N THR A 92 3.52 -10.21 8.85
CA THR A 92 3.91 -11.61 8.99
C THR A 92 4.63 -12.13 7.77
N ILE A 93 4.26 -11.72 6.56
CA ILE A 93 5.03 -12.08 5.36
C ILE A 93 5.32 -10.82 4.59
N SER A 94 6.58 -10.64 4.18
CA SER A 94 6.95 -9.71 3.12
C SER A 94 7.50 -10.48 1.92
N ILE A 95 7.17 -10.02 0.72
CA ILE A 95 7.68 -10.57 -0.54
C ILE A 95 8.21 -9.42 -1.36
N ASP A 96 9.51 -9.47 -1.63
CA ASP A 96 10.21 -8.58 -2.52
C ASP A 96 10.25 -9.20 -3.92
N LEU A 97 9.60 -8.55 -4.89
CA LEU A 97 9.49 -8.97 -6.29
C LEU A 97 10.33 -8.07 -7.21
N PHE A 98 11.48 -7.57 -6.73
CA PHE A 98 12.37 -6.62 -7.39
C PHE A 98 11.78 -5.21 -7.54
N GLU A 99 10.70 -5.05 -8.31
CA GLU A 99 10.11 -3.72 -8.54
C GLU A 99 8.99 -3.44 -7.53
N MET A 100 8.33 -4.48 -7.02
CA MET A 100 7.22 -4.38 -6.09
C MET A 100 7.47 -5.12 -4.78
N GLY A 101 6.94 -4.59 -3.69
CA GLY A 101 6.91 -5.24 -2.38
C GLY A 101 5.48 -5.58 -1.96
N LEU A 102 5.24 -6.81 -1.50
CA LEU A 102 3.96 -7.25 -0.97
C LEU A 102 4.10 -7.52 0.54
N VAL A 103 3.10 -7.15 1.33
CA VAL A 103 3.06 -7.49 2.76
C VAL A 103 1.70 -8.02 3.19
N PHE A 104 1.73 -8.98 4.12
CA PHE A 104 0.59 -9.72 4.64
C PHE A 104 0.54 -9.66 6.18
N PHE A 105 -0.66 -9.83 6.74
CA PHE A 105 -0.94 -9.58 8.17
C PHE A 105 -1.52 -10.80 8.92
N ASN A 106 -1.62 -11.97 8.29
CA ASN A 106 -2.17 -13.17 8.92
C ASN A 106 -1.24 -13.66 10.05
N LYS A 107 -1.73 -13.63 11.29
CA LYS A 107 -0.98 -13.99 12.51
C LYS A 107 -0.72 -15.48 12.68
N GLU A 108 -1.40 -16.34 11.94
CA GLU A 108 -1.13 -17.78 11.93
C GLU A 108 0.18 -18.12 11.21
N HIS A 109 0.66 -17.22 10.33
CA HIS A 109 1.93 -17.37 9.65
C HIS A 109 3.10 -16.90 10.52
N LYS A 110 4.21 -17.62 10.44
CA LYS A 110 5.47 -17.17 11.03
C LYS A 110 6.01 -15.98 10.24
N LYS A 111 6.70 -15.07 10.93
CA LYS A 111 7.36 -13.94 10.27
C LYS A 111 8.37 -14.43 9.23
N GLN A 112 8.23 -14.00 7.97
CA GLN A 112 9.07 -14.39 6.85
C GLN A 112 9.28 -13.22 5.89
N ASP A 113 10.52 -13.04 5.44
CA ASP A 113 10.87 -12.12 4.36
C ASP A 113 11.39 -12.95 3.19
N LEU A 114 10.67 -12.89 2.06
CA LEU A 114 11.00 -13.60 0.84
C LEU A 114 11.51 -12.60 -0.19
N VAL A 115 12.58 -12.94 -0.88
CA VAL A 115 13.14 -12.13 -1.97
C VAL A 115 13.21 -13.00 -3.20
N LEU A 116 12.59 -12.56 -4.29
CA LEU A 116 12.77 -13.20 -5.58
C LEU A 116 14.21 -12.93 -6.04
N LEU A 117 14.97 -13.99 -6.29
CA LEU A 117 16.35 -13.91 -6.78
C LEU A 117 16.36 -14.32 -8.25
N TYR A 118 17.05 -13.55 -9.08
CA TYR A 118 17.38 -13.87 -10.47
C TYR A 118 18.88 -14.11 -10.61
#